data_AF-A0AAV7J0A7-F1
#
_entry.id   AF-A0AAV7J0A7-F1
#
_cell.length_a   1.000
_cell.length_b   1.000
_cell.length_c   1.000
_cell.angle_alpha   90.00
_cell.angle_beta   90.00
_cell.angle_gamma   90.00
#
_symmetry.space_group_name_H-M   'P 1'
#
loop_
_entity.id
_entity.type
_entity.pdbx_description
1 polymer ?
#
loop_
_entity_poly.entity_id
_entity_poly.type
_entity_poly.pdbx_seq_one_letter_code
_entity_poly.pdbx_strand_id
1 'polypeptide(L)'
;MMKMRVEKCPTVELTFKNCVFVNPVDLPKDVKYIEVTTLPNQNYVFTVETHNEVSQGCAAFNELQRKWAALSVTQEIDVRPYQFDASSSSNFLEQQLSHTIPT
;
A
#
# COMPACT_ATOMS: atom_id res chain seq x y z
N MET A 1 -1.65 2.14 -14.15
CA MET A 1 -0.82 1.50 -13.10
C MET A 1 0.63 1.70 -13.51
N MET A 2 1.48 2.07 -12.57
CA MET A 2 2.92 2.19 -12.76
C MET A 2 3.61 0.97 -12.13
N LYS A 3 4.68 0.50 -12.77
CA LYS A 3 5.52 -0.54 -12.19
C LYS A 3 6.57 0.09 -11.30
N MET A 4 6.69 -0.40 -10.08
CA MET A 4 7.74 0.02 -9.15
C MET A 4 8.48 -1.20 -8.59
N ARG A 5 9.73 -1.01 -8.21
CA ARG A 5 10.52 -2.04 -7.55
C ARG A 5 10.51 -1.85 -6.03
N VAL A 6 10.33 -2.95 -5.29
CA VAL A 6 10.34 -2.94 -3.83
C VAL A 6 11.77 -2.72 -3.31
N GLU A 7 11.94 -1.72 -2.46
CA GLU A 7 13.19 -1.41 -1.78
C GLU A 7 13.02 -1.49 -0.25
N LYS A 8 14.14 -1.57 0.48
CA LYS A 8 14.13 -1.47 1.93
C LYS A 8 13.96 0.00 2.34
N CYS A 9 13.25 0.24 3.43
CA CYS A 9 13.20 1.57 4.06
C CYS A 9 14.62 2.11 4.30
N PRO A 10 14.95 3.34 3.86
CA PRO A 10 16.32 3.85 3.85
C PRO A 10 16.89 4.06 5.26
N THR A 11 16.07 4.49 6.22
CA THR A 11 16.48 4.71 7.61
C THR A 11 15.57 4.03 8.63
N VAL A 12 16.11 3.75 9.82
CA VAL A 12 15.38 3.13 10.93
C VAL A 12 14.32 4.08 11.51
N GLU A 13 14.60 5.39 11.55
CA GLU A 13 13.64 6.38 12.04
C GLU A 13 12.37 6.44 11.19
N LEU A 14 12.51 6.28 9.87
CA LEU A 14 11.38 6.28 8.94
C LEU A 14 10.52 5.01 9.04
N THR A 15 11.06 3.91 9.56
CA THR A 15 10.31 2.66 9.75
C THR A 15 9.11 2.81 10.69
N PHE A 16 9.15 3.75 11.64
CA PHE A 16 8.08 3.97 12.62
C PHE A 16 6.88 4.74 12.07
N LYS A 17 7.01 5.40 10.92
CA LYS A 17 5.92 6.22 10.33
C LYS A 17 4.81 5.40 9.67
N ASN A 18 5.06 4.10 9.42
CA ASN A 18 4.15 3.23 8.67
C ASN A 18 3.70 3.81 7.31
N CYS A 19 4.59 4.58 6.67
CA CYS A 19 4.41 5.09 5.31
C CYS A 19 5.27 4.29 4.34
N VAL A 20 4.89 4.29 3.06
CA VAL A 20 5.74 3.84 1.96
C VAL A 20 6.48 5.05 1.43
N PHE A 21 7.80 4.94 1.26
CA PHE A 21 8.61 6.05 0.75
C PHE A 21 8.88 5.87 -0.74
N VAL A 22 8.73 6.94 -1.51
CA VAL A 22 9.02 6.96 -2.96
C VAL A 22 9.97 8.10 -3.30
N ASN A 23 10.53 8.10 -4.51
CA ASN A 23 11.26 9.26 -5.00
C ASN A 23 10.26 10.40 -5.33
N PRO A 24 10.57 11.67 -5.02
CA PRO A 24 9.69 12.80 -5.36
C PRO A 24 9.43 12.99 -6.86
N VAL A 25 10.19 12.35 -7.75
CA VAL A 25 9.90 12.39 -9.20
C VAL A 25 8.84 11.39 -9.65
N ASP A 26 8.60 10.33 -8.86
CA ASP A 26 7.74 9.21 -9.27
C ASP A 26 6.26 9.50 -9.06
N LEU A 27 5.93 10.40 -8.12
CA LEU A 27 4.54 10.74 -7.77
C LEU A 27 4.31 12.25 -7.68
N PRO A 28 3.15 12.74 -8.15
CA PRO A 28 2.71 14.11 -7.89
C PRO A 28 2.59 14.40 -6.40
N LYS A 29 2.85 15.66 -6.00
CA LYS A 29 2.84 16.10 -4.59
C LYS A 29 1.48 15.98 -3.90
N ASP A 30 0.39 15.91 -4.68
CA ASP A 30 -0.99 15.78 -4.17
C ASP A 30 -1.40 14.33 -3.88
N VAL A 31 -0.60 13.34 -4.33
CA VAL A 31 -0.87 11.93 -4.04
C VAL A 31 -0.48 11.59 -2.61
N LYS A 32 -1.48 11.32 -1.77
CA LYS A 32 -1.30 10.93 -0.35
C LYS A 32 -1.33 9.43 -0.12
N TYR A 33 -2.00 8.69 -0.99
CA TYR A 33 -2.17 7.24 -0.87
C TYR A 33 -1.91 6.57 -2.20
N ILE A 34 -1.40 5.35 -2.11
CA ILE A 34 -1.21 4.46 -3.23
C ILE A 34 -1.88 3.13 -2.95
N GLU A 35 -2.45 2.52 -3.98
CA GLU A 35 -2.83 1.13 -3.96
C GLU A 35 -1.72 0.32 -4.65
N VAL A 36 -1.30 -0.75 -3.99
CA VAL A 36 -0.28 -1.70 -4.44
C VAL A 36 -0.94 -3.04 -4.70
N THR A 37 -0.83 -3.53 -5.92
CA THR A 37 -1.26 -4.87 -6.31
C THR A 37 -0.05 -5.81 -6.30
N THR A 38 -0.11 -6.83 -5.45
CA THR A 38 1.02 -7.78 -5.26
C THR A 38 0.77 -9.12 -5.95
N LEU A 39 -0.49 -9.55 -6.01
CA LEU A 39 -1.00 -10.76 -6.66
C LEU A 39 -2.40 -10.49 -7.23
N PRO A 40 -2.93 -11.34 -8.13
CA PRO A 40 -4.31 -11.22 -8.59
C PRO A 40 -5.29 -11.15 -7.40
N ASN A 41 -6.10 -10.09 -7.35
CA ASN A 41 -7.06 -9.79 -6.28
C ASN A 41 -6.45 -9.51 -4.89
N GLN A 42 -5.15 -9.22 -4.79
CA GLN A 42 -4.51 -8.76 -3.55
C GLN A 42 -4.02 -7.33 -3.70
N ASN A 43 -4.81 -6.40 -3.17
CA ASN A 43 -4.56 -4.97 -3.22
C ASN A 43 -4.41 -4.43 -1.80
N TYR A 44 -3.40 -3.57 -1.60
CA TYR A 44 -3.09 -2.97 -0.33
C TYR A 44 -2.98 -1.45 -0.50
N VAL A 45 -3.66 -0.69 0.35
CA VAL A 45 -3.57 0.78 0.32
C VAL A 45 -2.58 1.24 1.38
N PHE A 46 -1.62 2.06 0.98
CA PHE A 46 -0.61 2.64 1.85
C PHE A 46 -0.61 4.17 1.78
N THR A 47 -0.30 4.81 2.89
CA THR A 47 0.10 6.23 2.91
C THR A 47 1.47 6.38 2.27
N VAL A 48 1.66 7.41 1.46
CA VAL A 48 2.92 7.66 0.76
C VAL A 48 3.61 8.94 1.26
N GLU A 49 4.93 8.89 1.40
CA GLU A 49 5.79 10.05 1.63
C GLU A 49 6.95 10.04 0.63
N THR A 50 7.47 11.21 0.26
CA THR A 50 8.61 11.30 -0.66
C THR A 50 9.93 11.40 0.11
N HIS A 51 10.96 10.68 -0.32
CA HIS A 51 12.30 10.76 0.25
C HIS A 51 13.38 10.66 -0.84
N ASN A 52 14.37 11.56 -0.82
CA ASN A 52 15.38 11.66 -1.90
C ASN A 52 16.33 10.45 -1.96
N GLU A 53 16.48 9.70 -0.87
CA GLU A 53 17.32 8.49 -0.83
C GLU A 53 16.65 7.27 -1.44
N VAL A 54 15.34 7.32 -1.72
CA VAL A 54 14.66 6.23 -2.43
C VAL A 54 14.99 6.32 -3.91
N SER A 55 15.38 5.20 -4.51
CA SER A 55 15.71 5.13 -5.92
C SER A 55 14.49 5.48 -6.78
N GLN A 56 14.70 6.17 -7.92
CA GLN A 56 13.63 6.43 -8.87
C GLN A 56 13.01 5.12 -9.38
N GLY A 57 11.68 5.10 -9.53
CA GLY A 57 10.92 3.89 -9.86
C GLY A 57 10.91 2.83 -8.75
N CYS A 58 11.32 3.17 -7.52
CA CYS A 58 11.29 2.26 -6.38
C CYS A 58 10.34 2.76 -5.28
N ALA A 59 9.77 1.82 -4.56
CA ALA A 59 8.94 2.06 -3.39
C ALA A 59 9.58 1.35 -2.20
N ALA A 60 9.94 2.10 -1.17
CA ALA A 60 10.62 1.62 0.01
C ALA A 60 9.62 1.27 1.11
N PHE A 61 9.64 0.00 1.52
CA PHE A 61 8.76 -0.56 2.54
C PHE A 61 9.58 -0.98 3.76
N ASN A 62 9.01 -0.81 4.95
CA ASN A 62 9.56 -1.40 6.17
C ASN A 62 9.28 -2.92 6.21
N GLU A 63 9.89 -3.63 7.16
CA GLU A 63 9.76 -5.09 7.25
C GLU A 63 8.33 -5.56 7.55
N LEU A 64 7.60 -4.82 8.40
CA LEU A 64 6.23 -5.15 8.76
C LEU A 64 5.29 -5.05 7.55
N GLN A 65 5.37 -3.97 6.79
CA GLN A 65 4.60 -3.73 5.56
C GLN A 65 4.87 -4.83 4.53
N ARG A 66 6.15 -5.20 4.33
CA ARG A 66 6.50 -6.28 3.40
C ARG A 66 5.94 -7.62 3.83
N LYS A 67 6.04 -7.97 5.12
CA LYS A 67 5.46 -9.21 5.65
C LYS A 67 3.94 -9.24 5.50
N TRP A 68 3.26 -8.12 5.76
CA TRP A 68 1.81 -8.02 5.66
C TRP A 68 1.30 -8.12 4.22
N ALA A 69 2.00 -7.50 3.26
CA ALA A 69 1.62 -7.50 1.85
C ALA A 69 2.33 -8.58 1.01
N ALA A 70 3.02 -9.53 1.66
CA ALA A 70 3.79 -10.60 1.02
C ALA A 70 4.78 -10.10 -0.06
N LEU A 71 5.49 -9.00 0.24
CA LEU A 71 6.47 -8.38 -0.67
C LEU A 71 7.90 -8.87 -0.42
N SER A 72 8.61 -9.16 -1.50
CA SER A 72 10.06 -9.40 -1.49
C SER A 72 10.83 -8.16 -1.92
N VAL A 73 12.04 -7.96 -1.37
CA VAL A 73 12.93 -6.90 -1.86
C VAL A 73 13.30 -7.20 -3.32
N THR A 74 13.45 -6.16 -4.14
CA THR A 74 13.68 -6.21 -5.59
C THR A 74 12.55 -6.79 -6.44
N GLN A 75 11.41 -7.17 -5.85
CA GLN A 75 10.21 -7.57 -6.58
C GLN A 75 9.62 -6.36 -7.33
N GLU A 76 9.07 -6.59 -8.53
CA GLU A 76 8.23 -5.62 -9.22
C GLU A 76 6.78 -5.70 -8.73
N ILE A 77 6.17 -4.54 -8.52
CA ILE A 77 4.78 -4.38 -8.09
C ILE A 77 4.04 -3.38 -8.97
N ASP A 78 2.74 -3.56 -9.10
CA ASP A 78 1.87 -2.59 -9.75
C ASP A 78 1.34 -1.60 -8.70
N VAL A 79 1.48 -0.32 -9.01
CA VAL A 79 1.10 0.78 -8.12
C VAL A 79 0.17 1.74 -8.84
N ARG A 80 -0.84 2.27 -8.15
CA ARG A 80 -1.65 3.39 -8.64
C ARG A 80 -1.96 4.38 -7.54
N PRO A 81 -2.09 5.69 -7.84
CA PRO A 81 -2.65 6.65 -6.91
C PRO A 81 -4.02 6.20 -6.41
N TYR A 82 -4.27 6.38 -5.12
CA TYR A 82 -5.54 6.04 -4.48
C TYR A 82 -6.12 7.27 -3.78
N GLN A 83 -7.43 7.50 -3.94
CA GLN A 83 -8.16 8.54 -3.25
C GLN A 83 -9.32 7.88 -2.50
N PHE A 84 -9.42 8.14 -1.20
CA PHE A 84 -10.57 7.71 -0.43
C PHE A 84 -11.77 8.55 -0.84
N ASP A 85 -12.80 7.87 -1.33
CA ASP A 85 -14.07 8.52 -1.61
C ASP A 85 -14.83 8.71 -0.29
N ALA A 86 -14.86 9.95 0.20
CA ALA A 86 -15.58 10.32 1.42
C ALA A 86 -17.11 10.17 1.28
N SER A 87 -17.63 10.03 0.05
CA SER A 87 -19.05 9.78 -0.22
C SER A 87 -19.40 8.29 -0.29
N SER A 88 -18.38 7.41 -0.29
CA SER A 88 -18.59 5.97 -0.26
C SER A 88 -19.05 5.54 1.13
N SER A 89 -20.36 5.42 1.32
CA SER A 89 -20.93 4.76 2.49
C SER A 89 -20.45 3.31 2.52
N SER A 90 -19.54 3.01 3.45
CA SER A 90 -19.07 1.66 3.72
C SER A 90 -20.25 0.82 4.20
N ASN A 91 -20.82 0.01 3.30
CA ASN A 91 -21.78 -1.02 3.70
C ASN A 91 -21.02 -2.02 4.56
N PHE A 92 -21.21 -1.93 5.88
CA PHE A 92 -20.77 -2.95 6.81
C PHE A 92 -21.46 -4.25 6.39
N LEU A 93 -20.70 -5.21 5.86
CA LEU A 93 -21.24 -6.51 5.49
C LEU A 93 -21.65 -7.22 6.78
N GLU A 94 -22.91 -7.08 7.18
CA GLU A 94 -23.55 -8.04 8.06
C GLU A 94 -23.53 -9.37 7.32
N GLN A 95 -22.60 -10.24 7.69
CA GLN A 95 -22.73 -11.65 7.38
C GLN A 95 -23.94 -12.17 8.15
N GLN A 96 -25.10 -12.13 7.50
CA GLN A 96 -26.32 -12.78 7.94
C GLN A 96 -26.08 -14.30 7.97
N LEU A 97 -25.50 -14.82 9.05
CA LEU A 97 -25.54 -16.24 9.37
C LEU A 97 -26.83 -16.49 10.15
N SER A 98 -27.93 -16.59 9.40
CA SER A 98 -29.14 -17.28 9.81
C SER A 98 -28.80 -18.75 10.13
N HIS A 99 -28.43 -19.03 11.37
CA HIS A 99 -28.57 -20.38 11.92
C HIS A 99 -29.98 -20.47 12.47
N THR A 100 -30.89 -20.94 11.62
CA THR A 100 -32.21 -21.42 12.01
C THR A 100 -32.01 -22.51 13.07
N ILE A 101 -32.49 -22.28 14.29
CA ILE A 101 -32.53 -23.28 15.35
C ILE A 101 -33.60 -24.31 14.95
N PRO A 102 -33.28 -25.59 14.72
CA PRO A 102 -34.31 -26.60 14.50
C PRO A 102 -35.07 -26.84 15.82
N THR A 103 -36.40 -26.85 15.70
CA THR A 103 -37.37 -27.10 16.79
C THR A 103 -37.41 -28.58 17.15
#